data_AF-A0A1H9NSF0-F1
#
_entry.id   AF-A0A1H9NSF0-F1
#
_cell.length_a   1.000
_cell.length_b   1.000
_cell.length_c   1.000
_cell.angle_alpha   90.00
_cell.angle_beta   90.00
_cell.angle_gamma   90.00
#
_symmetry.space_group_name_H-M   'P 1'
#
loop_
_entity.id
_entity.type
_entity.pdbx_description
1 polymer ?
#
loop_
_entity_poly.entity_id
_entity_poly.type
_entity_poly.pdbx_seq_one_letter_code
_entity_poly.pdbx_strand_id
1 'polypeptide(L)'
;MTESEKMQEQQNESTDITEETELTSSEVDADKNSFEGETETTPQALDEPEVMQSEGESDNEHNDDSPNFENQTEEAIENPNGTGDSFKSDETDAVTLAENSQGEEKKPSTDAIKKLLSNKTVLIGVGIAVVALIVIGLFATHTICFHDWAEATCTEPETCNICGRTQGEPAGHNWKAATCTEPETCSVCGATQGSALGHSVSEWTVDTEASCTSTGLRHGKCTRCGETVQETIPKAKHTPGDWEVTEEAKISPSGTITPGKKARKCTVCGQVVETESFTPDISKSKMNALKKADSYLSWGAFSEQGLIEQLEFEGFSQEDAEWGVRYCGADWNEQAYKKANKYLSWGSFSHKGLVEQLVFEGFTYDQAEYGVSKTGL
;
A
#
# COMPACT_ATOMS: atom_id res chain seq x y z
N MET A 1 -52.30 -1.85 -9.56
CA MET A 1 -53.77 -1.90 -9.78
C MET A 1 -53.99 -2.38 -11.20
N THR A 2 -54.82 -3.37 -11.52
CA THR A 2 -55.44 -4.42 -10.66
C THR A 2 -56.05 -5.48 -11.59
N GLU A 3 -55.47 -6.68 -11.58
CA GLU A 3 -56.22 -7.94 -11.72
C GLU A 3 -55.75 -8.79 -10.52
N SER A 4 -56.36 -8.67 -9.36
CA SER A 4 -57.58 -9.40 -8.96
C SER A 4 -57.37 -10.93 -9.04
N GLU A 5 -56.59 -11.48 -8.12
CA GLU A 5 -57.12 -12.05 -6.86
C GLU A 5 -57.96 -13.33 -7.07
N LYS A 6 -57.25 -14.44 -7.33
CA LYS A 6 -57.57 -15.85 -7.08
C LYS A 6 -56.33 -16.67 -7.48
N MET A 7 -55.91 -17.73 -6.81
CA MET A 7 -56.59 -18.53 -5.78
C MET A 7 -55.69 -18.70 -4.55
N GLN A 8 -56.28 -18.78 -3.36
CA GLN A 8 -55.63 -19.26 -2.15
C GLN A 8 -56.66 -20.02 -1.29
N GLU A 9 -56.17 -20.97 -0.48
CA GLU A 9 -56.86 -21.61 0.65
C GLU A 9 -58.07 -22.54 0.40
N GLN A 10 -57.79 -23.85 0.48
CA GLN A 10 -58.41 -24.84 1.39
C GLN A 10 -57.48 -26.09 1.34
N GLN A 11 -56.77 -26.49 2.40
CA GLN A 11 -57.21 -27.06 3.69
C GLN A 11 -57.98 -28.39 3.57
N ASN A 12 -57.83 -29.41 4.43
CA ASN A 12 -56.71 -29.83 5.31
C ASN A 12 -57.07 -31.22 5.93
N GLU A 13 -56.50 -32.34 5.48
CA GLU A 13 -56.79 -33.69 6.02
C GLU A 13 -55.62 -34.64 5.68
N SER A 14 -54.83 -35.30 6.56
CA SER A 14 -54.86 -35.59 8.01
C SER A 14 -55.22 -37.03 8.43
N THR A 15 -54.47 -38.02 7.90
CA THR A 15 -54.14 -39.30 8.57
C THR A 15 -52.68 -39.60 8.22
N ASP A 16 -51.71 -39.70 9.13
CA ASP A 16 -51.64 -40.42 10.42
C ASP A 16 -51.68 -41.95 10.26
N ILE A 17 -50.49 -42.54 10.09
CA ILE A 17 -50.18 -43.94 10.38
C ILE A 17 -48.75 -43.96 10.95
N THR A 18 -48.62 -43.92 12.27
CA THR A 18 -47.43 -44.47 12.96
C THR A 18 -47.63 -45.96 13.15
N GLU A 19 -46.66 -46.78 12.74
CA GLU A 19 -46.61 -48.20 13.12
C GLU A 19 -45.24 -48.50 13.73
N GLU A 20 -45.19 -48.47 15.07
CA GLU A 20 -44.03 -48.90 15.84
C GLU A 20 -44.02 -50.44 15.92
N THR A 21 -42.94 -51.07 15.46
CA THR A 21 -42.70 -52.50 15.71
C THR A 21 -41.37 -52.67 16.44
N GLU A 22 -41.41 -52.61 17.77
CA GLU A 22 -40.34 -53.18 18.58
C GLU A 22 -40.25 -54.69 18.31
N LEU A 23 -39.08 -55.16 17.85
CA LEU A 23 -38.76 -56.59 17.85
C LEU A 23 -37.54 -56.84 18.74
N THR A 24 -37.90 -57.08 20.01
CA THR A 24 -37.16 -57.74 21.09
C THR A 24 -35.80 -58.36 20.75
N SER A 25 -34.80 -58.00 21.55
CA SER A 25 -33.54 -58.74 21.69
C SER A 25 -33.74 -60.24 21.91
N SER A 26 -32.91 -61.06 21.27
CA SER A 26 -32.61 -62.41 21.76
C SER A 26 -31.11 -62.67 21.65
N GLU A 27 -30.39 -62.47 22.75
CA GLU A 27 -29.00 -62.89 22.91
C GLU A 27 -28.90 -64.42 22.77
N VAL A 28 -27.89 -64.89 22.06
CA VAL A 28 -27.54 -66.32 22.01
C VAL A 28 -26.04 -66.45 22.25
N ASP A 29 -25.68 -66.53 23.53
CA ASP A 29 -24.35 -66.87 23.99
C ASP A 29 -24.03 -68.35 23.74
N ALA A 30 -22.73 -68.69 23.76
CA ALA A 30 -22.15 -70.00 23.42
C ALA A 30 -22.07 -70.29 21.89
N ASP A 31 -20.99 -70.90 21.38
CA ASP A 31 -20.13 -71.86 22.10
C ASP A 31 -18.63 -71.55 22.12
N LYS A 32 -17.95 -72.18 23.07
CA LYS A 32 -16.49 -72.22 23.18
C LYS A 32 -15.98 -73.33 22.28
N ASN A 33 -14.92 -73.07 21.51
CA ASN A 33 -14.03 -74.16 21.11
C ASN A 33 -12.57 -73.78 21.33
N SER A 34 -11.87 -74.63 22.06
CA SER A 34 -10.43 -74.53 22.31
C SER A 34 -9.75 -75.52 21.39
N PHE A 35 -8.80 -75.06 20.57
CA PHE A 35 -7.92 -75.94 19.84
C PHE A 35 -6.47 -75.48 20.01
N GLU A 36 -5.63 -76.38 20.48
CA GLU A 36 -4.21 -76.14 20.75
C GLU A 36 -3.35 -76.70 19.61
N GLY A 37 -2.24 -76.03 19.32
CA GLY A 37 -1.18 -76.56 18.45
C GLY A 37 -1.28 -76.21 16.95
N GLU A 38 -0.19 -76.25 16.18
CA GLU A 38 1.20 -76.60 16.53
C GLU A 38 2.24 -75.79 15.72
N THR A 39 3.46 -75.69 16.28
CA THR A 39 4.78 -75.53 15.62
C THR A 39 5.06 -74.42 14.59
N GLU A 40 6.05 -73.60 14.95
CA GLU A 40 7.24 -73.22 14.15
C GLU A 40 7.17 -73.13 12.61
N THR A 41 7.57 -71.98 12.06
CA THR A 41 8.87 -71.90 11.35
C THR A 41 9.36 -70.45 11.17
N THR A 42 10.64 -70.23 11.47
CA THR A 42 11.37 -68.99 11.20
C THR A 42 12.20 -69.15 9.92
N PRO A 43 12.22 -68.14 9.04
CA PRO A 43 13.50 -67.59 8.57
C PRO A 43 13.51 -66.05 8.78
N GLN A 44 14.41 -65.49 9.58
CA GLN A 44 15.87 -65.36 9.38
C GLN A 44 16.19 -64.21 8.40
N ALA A 45 16.88 -63.19 8.94
CA ALA A 45 17.24 -61.97 8.21
C ALA A 45 18.37 -62.19 7.21
N LEU A 46 18.44 -61.30 6.20
CA LEU A 46 19.56 -61.15 5.29
C LEU A 46 19.88 -59.66 5.09
N ASP A 47 20.94 -59.24 5.78
CA ASP A 47 21.98 -58.27 5.42
C ASP A 47 21.64 -57.04 4.56
N GLU A 48 21.87 -55.86 5.16
CA GLU A 48 22.21 -54.62 4.45
C GLU A 48 23.57 -54.78 3.71
N PRO A 49 23.77 -54.06 2.60
CA PRO A 49 25.10 -53.55 2.25
C PRO A 49 25.17 -52.01 2.34
N GLU A 50 26.35 -51.52 2.71
CA GLU A 50 26.56 -50.14 3.18
C GLU A 50 26.55 -49.06 2.09
N VAL A 51 26.38 -47.83 2.60
CA VAL A 51 26.66 -46.54 1.96
C VAL A 51 27.97 -46.55 1.16
N MET A 52 27.93 -46.02 -0.06
CA MET A 52 29.05 -45.24 -0.61
C MET A 52 28.56 -43.84 -0.97
N GLN A 53 29.19 -42.84 -0.35
CA GLN A 53 29.21 -41.47 -0.84
C GLN A 53 30.51 -41.29 -1.64
N SER A 54 30.46 -40.58 -2.76
CA SER A 54 31.64 -40.08 -3.46
C SER A 54 31.38 -38.63 -3.84
N GLU A 55 32.32 -37.77 -3.48
CA GLU A 55 32.16 -36.31 -3.53
C GLU A 55 32.24 -35.77 -4.97
N GLY A 56 31.75 -34.54 -5.15
CA GLY A 56 31.75 -33.83 -6.42
C GLY A 56 31.82 -32.32 -6.19
N GLU A 57 33.04 -31.81 -6.03
CA GLU A 57 33.31 -30.38 -5.95
C GLU A 57 32.94 -29.67 -7.26
N SER A 58 32.40 -28.46 -7.14
CA SER A 58 32.62 -27.41 -8.13
C SER A 58 32.51 -26.05 -7.45
N ASP A 59 33.64 -25.36 -7.31
CA ASP A 59 33.69 -23.98 -6.82
C ASP A 59 32.96 -23.03 -7.78
N ASN A 60 32.40 -21.95 -7.24
CA ASN A 60 32.41 -20.69 -7.95
C ASN A 60 32.33 -19.51 -6.97
N GLU A 61 33.49 -19.03 -6.50
CA GLU A 61 33.60 -17.66 -6.05
C GLU A 61 33.33 -16.72 -7.23
N HIS A 62 32.45 -15.75 -7.08
CA HIS A 62 32.61 -14.44 -7.73
C HIS A 62 32.02 -13.34 -6.85
N ASN A 63 32.68 -12.18 -6.89
CA ASN A 63 32.50 -11.10 -5.93
C ASN A 63 31.60 -9.98 -6.46
N ASP A 64 31.46 -8.99 -5.58
CA ASP A 64 31.40 -7.54 -5.88
C ASP A 64 30.06 -6.82 -6.06
N ASP A 65 30.13 -5.57 -5.58
CA ASP A 65 29.33 -4.38 -5.87
C ASP A 65 27.81 -4.40 -5.65
N SER A 66 27.45 -3.95 -4.44
CA SER A 66 26.32 -3.02 -4.29
C SER A 66 26.78 -1.59 -4.63
N PRO A 67 26.19 -0.92 -5.63
CA PRO A 67 26.33 0.52 -5.79
C PRO A 67 25.23 1.25 -5.00
N ASN A 68 25.63 2.08 -4.04
CA ASN A 68 24.82 3.22 -3.61
C ASN A 68 24.55 4.13 -4.84
N PHE A 69 23.34 4.68 -4.95
CA PHE A 69 23.02 5.65 -6.01
C PHE A 69 22.31 6.87 -5.46
N GLU A 70 23.10 7.76 -4.85
CA GLU A 70 22.75 9.17 -4.80
C GLU A 70 22.66 9.70 -6.24
N ASN A 71 21.71 10.59 -6.51
CA ASN A 71 21.81 11.47 -7.67
C ASN A 71 21.30 12.88 -7.32
N GLN A 72 22.02 13.89 -7.78
CA GLN A 72 21.71 15.32 -7.62
C GLN A 72 21.56 15.95 -9.02
N THR A 73 21.41 17.28 -9.07
CA THR A 73 21.58 18.16 -10.26
C THR A 73 20.51 17.98 -11.37
N GLU A 74 19.61 18.96 -11.59
CA GLU A 74 19.73 20.09 -12.57
C GLU A 74 19.18 19.69 -13.97
N GLU A 75 18.63 20.55 -14.85
CA GLU A 75 18.51 22.02 -14.99
C GLU A 75 17.06 22.35 -15.51
N ALA A 76 16.33 23.34 -14.98
CA ALA A 76 16.23 24.76 -15.43
C ALA A 76 15.50 25.06 -16.77
N ILE A 77 14.32 25.73 -16.71
CA ILE A 77 13.74 26.57 -17.78
C ILE A 77 13.07 27.84 -17.19
N GLU A 78 13.75 28.98 -17.36
CA GLU A 78 13.31 30.38 -17.58
C GLU A 78 11.98 30.96 -17.00
N ASN A 79 12.13 31.89 -16.02
CA ASN A 79 11.71 33.33 -16.02
C ASN A 79 10.23 33.80 -16.16
N PRO A 80 9.87 35.05 -15.75
CA PRO A 80 10.41 35.91 -14.67
C PRO A 80 9.32 36.69 -13.84
N ASN A 81 9.78 37.68 -13.04
CA ASN A 81 9.07 38.69 -12.22
C ASN A 81 8.65 38.25 -10.78
N GLY A 82 8.90 39.04 -9.73
CA GLY A 82 9.72 40.26 -9.66
C GLY A 82 9.55 41.05 -8.34
N THR A 83 10.56 41.89 -8.01
CA THR A 83 10.62 42.91 -6.92
C THR A 83 10.49 42.45 -5.46
N GLY A 84 11.33 43.02 -4.57
CA GLY A 84 11.28 42.79 -3.12
C GLY A 84 12.58 43.23 -2.40
N ASP A 85 12.64 44.48 -1.93
CA ASP A 85 13.75 45.02 -1.14
C ASP A 85 13.69 44.60 0.35
N SER A 86 14.85 44.52 1.01
CA SER A 86 15.28 45.53 2.01
C SER A 86 16.19 44.99 3.12
N PHE A 87 17.24 45.76 3.46
CA PHE A 87 18.08 45.70 4.69
C PHE A 87 18.90 44.40 4.91
N LYS A 88 20.13 44.38 5.47
CA LYS A 88 21.12 45.38 5.97
C LYS A 88 22.46 44.61 6.23
N SER A 89 23.65 45.18 6.46
CA SER A 89 24.23 46.54 6.45
C SER A 89 25.79 46.38 6.32
N ASP A 90 26.74 47.29 6.64
CA ASP A 90 26.77 48.62 7.29
C ASP A 90 28.05 49.41 6.90
N GLU A 91 28.35 50.51 7.60
CA GLU A 91 29.65 51.25 7.70
C GLU A 91 30.63 51.28 6.49
N THR A 92 30.89 52.48 5.94
CA THR A 92 32.23 52.88 5.45
C THR A 92 32.46 54.40 5.63
N ASP A 93 33.73 54.77 5.83
CA ASP A 93 34.17 56.12 6.20
C ASP A 93 34.23 57.15 5.05
N ALA A 94 34.31 58.43 5.46
CA ALA A 94 34.48 59.57 4.55
C ALA A 94 35.90 59.67 3.95
N VAL A 95 35.98 60.07 2.67
CA VAL A 95 37.23 60.51 2.04
C VAL A 95 37.11 61.97 1.61
N THR A 96 37.92 62.83 2.20
CA THR A 96 38.04 64.25 1.86
C THR A 96 38.93 64.47 0.64
N LEU A 97 38.49 65.27 -0.32
CA LEU A 97 39.37 65.88 -1.33
C LEU A 97 39.07 67.39 -1.44
N ALA A 98 39.99 68.20 -0.92
CA ALA A 98 40.10 69.63 -1.18
C ALA A 98 41.59 69.97 -1.27
N GLU A 99 41.97 70.78 -2.25
CA GLU A 99 43.36 70.95 -2.68
C GLU A 99 44.22 71.75 -1.68
N ASN A 100 45.53 71.50 -1.70
CA ASN A 100 46.51 72.36 -1.04
C ASN A 100 47.81 72.41 -1.86
N SER A 101 48.13 73.58 -2.42
CA SER A 101 49.41 73.88 -3.06
C SER A 101 49.97 75.16 -2.47
N GLN A 102 51.08 75.05 -1.74
CA GLN A 102 51.75 76.21 -1.15
C GLN A 102 52.54 77.00 -2.19
N GLY A 103 52.44 78.32 -2.12
CA GLY A 103 53.28 79.29 -2.84
C GLY A 103 53.52 80.50 -1.95
N GLU A 104 54.74 81.02 -1.92
CA GLU A 104 55.18 82.03 -0.95
C GLU A 104 54.90 83.47 -1.42
N GLU A 105 54.70 84.41 -0.47
CA GLU A 105 55.56 85.62 -0.27
C GLU A 105 54.88 86.74 0.56
N LYS A 106 55.57 87.15 1.65
CA LYS A 106 55.76 88.51 2.21
C LYS A 106 54.58 89.45 2.60
N LYS A 107 54.75 90.11 3.77
CA LYS A 107 53.97 91.26 4.29
C LYS A 107 54.17 92.54 3.46
N PRO A 108 53.18 93.46 3.46
CA PRO A 108 53.24 94.65 4.32
C PRO A 108 51.98 94.76 5.23
N SER A 109 52.07 95.19 6.50
CA SER A 109 52.39 96.53 7.01
C SER A 109 51.36 97.61 6.63
N THR A 110 50.46 97.93 7.58
CA THR A 110 49.47 99.01 7.50
C THR A 110 49.35 99.74 8.85
N ASP A 111 50.43 100.42 9.26
CA ASP A 111 50.41 101.32 10.44
C ASP A 111 49.74 102.69 10.10
N ALA A 112 48.54 102.57 9.52
CA ALA A 112 47.55 103.58 9.19
C ALA A 112 46.25 102.78 8.92
N ILE A 113 45.09 103.07 9.51
CA ILE A 113 44.48 104.39 9.71
C ILE A 113 44.06 104.58 11.18
N LYS A 114 44.99 104.98 12.05
CA LYS A 114 44.68 105.31 13.47
C LYS A 114 44.41 106.81 13.70
N LYS A 115 43.90 107.54 12.70
CA LYS A 115 43.66 109.00 12.80
C LYS A 115 42.58 109.60 11.87
N LEU A 116 41.39 109.00 11.78
CA LEU A 116 40.18 109.72 11.33
C LEU A 116 39.07 109.59 12.37
N LEU A 117 39.08 110.54 13.32
CA LEU A 117 38.04 110.74 14.32
C LEU A 117 36.91 111.65 13.77
N SER A 118 35.77 111.60 14.47
CA SER A 118 34.83 112.73 14.60
C SER A 118 33.98 113.15 13.38
N ASN A 119 32.86 112.44 13.17
CA ASN A 119 31.56 113.11 13.35
C ASN A 119 30.45 112.10 13.76
N LYS A 120 29.51 112.50 14.63
CA LYS A 120 28.53 111.57 15.26
C LYS A 120 27.17 111.47 14.56
N THR A 121 26.93 112.24 13.50
CA THR A 121 25.58 112.47 12.93
C THR A 121 25.27 111.72 11.63
N VAL A 122 26.21 110.96 11.04
CA VAL A 122 26.00 110.24 9.77
C VAL A 122 25.62 108.75 9.96
N LEU A 123 25.93 108.17 11.12
CA LEU A 123 25.80 106.72 11.37
C LEU A 123 24.35 106.18 11.39
N ILE A 124 23.36 107.01 11.70
CA ILE A 124 21.97 106.53 11.88
C ILE A 124 21.28 106.27 10.52
N GLY A 125 21.48 107.14 9.53
CA GLY A 125 20.85 107.01 8.21
C GLY A 125 21.37 105.79 7.44
N VAL A 126 22.68 105.55 7.49
CA VAL A 126 23.30 104.38 6.84
C VAL A 126 22.85 103.08 7.51
N GLY A 127 22.73 103.05 8.85
CA GLY A 127 22.23 101.88 9.58
C GLY A 127 20.83 101.47 9.15
N ILE A 128 19.89 102.41 9.00
CA ILE A 128 18.51 102.11 8.59
C ILE A 128 18.47 101.64 7.12
N ALA A 129 19.22 102.28 6.22
CA ALA A 129 19.27 101.86 4.81
C ALA A 129 19.88 100.46 4.64
N VAL A 130 20.94 100.15 5.39
CA VAL A 130 21.57 98.82 5.41
C VAL A 130 20.64 97.77 6.02
N VAL A 131 19.96 98.07 7.13
CA VAL A 131 18.97 97.13 7.70
C VAL A 131 17.78 96.92 6.75
N ALA A 132 17.29 97.96 6.07
CA ALA A 132 16.21 97.81 5.09
C ALA A 132 16.64 96.97 3.87
N LEU A 133 17.86 97.18 3.35
CA LEU A 133 18.41 96.37 2.26
C LEU A 133 18.77 94.94 2.70
N ILE A 134 19.12 94.72 3.97
CA ILE A 134 19.27 93.38 4.55
C ILE A 134 17.91 92.70 4.68
N VAL A 135 16.85 93.39 5.15
CA VAL A 135 15.50 92.81 5.25
C VAL A 135 14.91 92.53 3.88
N ILE A 136 15.03 93.45 2.91
CA ILE A 136 14.58 93.23 1.52
C ILE A 136 15.45 92.17 0.84
N GLY A 137 16.77 92.15 1.11
CA GLY A 137 17.68 91.12 0.61
C GLY A 137 17.38 89.74 1.17
N LEU A 138 17.01 89.64 2.46
CA LEU A 138 16.53 88.40 3.08
C LEU A 138 15.19 87.96 2.46
N PHE A 139 14.23 88.88 2.28
CA PHE A 139 12.97 88.57 1.57
C PHE A 139 13.18 88.18 0.10
N ALA A 140 14.25 88.64 -0.55
CA ALA A 140 14.61 88.30 -1.92
C ALA A 140 15.44 87.00 -2.03
N THR A 141 16.13 86.56 -0.97
CA THR A 141 16.82 85.26 -0.92
C THR A 141 15.96 84.14 -0.34
N HIS A 142 14.87 84.45 0.36
CA HIS A 142 13.81 83.50 0.67
C HIS A 142 12.95 83.25 -0.57
N THR A 143 13.49 82.48 -1.51
CA THR A 143 12.78 81.97 -2.68
C THR A 143 11.48 81.30 -2.21
N ILE A 144 10.34 81.93 -2.46
CA ILE A 144 9.03 81.41 -2.05
C ILE A 144 8.64 80.28 -3.00
N CYS A 145 9.21 79.11 -2.74
CA CYS A 145 8.86 77.86 -3.42
C CYS A 145 7.44 77.46 -2.99
N PHE A 146 6.44 77.88 -3.76
CA PHE A 146 5.12 77.26 -3.70
C PHE A 146 5.23 75.85 -4.26
N HIS A 147 5.14 74.85 -3.37
CA HIS A 147 5.00 73.45 -3.73
C HIS A 147 3.51 73.10 -3.77
N ASP A 148 3.11 72.37 -4.80
CA ASP A 148 1.82 71.70 -4.91
C ASP A 148 2.06 70.21 -4.68
N TRP A 149 1.77 69.73 -3.48
CA TRP A 149 2.07 68.37 -3.04
C TRP A 149 0.89 67.43 -3.35
N ALA A 150 1.14 66.37 -4.10
CA ALA A 150 0.25 65.22 -4.13
C ALA A 150 0.39 64.43 -2.82
N GLU A 151 -0.74 63.92 -2.31
CA GLU A 151 -0.81 63.12 -1.08
C GLU A 151 0.06 61.86 -1.19
N ALA A 152 0.67 61.44 -0.07
CA ALA A 152 1.47 60.22 -0.01
C ALA A 152 0.62 58.97 -0.30
N THR A 153 1.19 58.02 -1.04
CA THR A 153 0.57 56.73 -1.32
C THR A 153 0.96 55.70 -0.25
N CYS A 154 0.44 54.46 -0.34
CA CYS A 154 0.84 53.40 0.59
C CYS A 154 2.33 53.04 0.52
N THR A 155 3.00 53.34 -0.59
CA THR A 155 4.40 52.96 -0.87
C THR A 155 5.33 54.14 -1.17
N GLU A 156 4.80 55.33 -1.45
CA GLU A 156 5.57 56.53 -1.84
C GLU A 156 5.17 57.75 -0.98
N PRO A 157 6.13 58.62 -0.60
CA PRO A 157 5.85 59.83 0.19
C PRO A 157 5.19 60.95 -0.64
N GLU A 158 4.82 62.07 0.00
CA GLU A 158 4.23 63.23 -0.68
C GLU A 158 5.18 63.72 -1.78
N THR A 159 4.64 63.99 -2.98
CA THR A 159 5.45 64.34 -4.17
C THR A 159 4.96 65.64 -4.78
N CYS A 160 5.87 66.59 -5.01
CA CYS A 160 5.50 67.90 -5.55
C CYS A 160 5.27 67.83 -7.08
N ASN A 161 4.03 68.04 -7.51
CA ASN A 161 3.58 68.03 -8.91
C ASN A 161 4.37 68.99 -9.82
N ILE A 162 4.96 70.04 -9.24
CA ILE A 162 5.68 71.10 -9.97
C ILE A 162 7.17 70.77 -10.17
N CYS A 163 7.79 70.04 -9.24
CA CYS A 163 9.26 69.89 -9.21
C CYS A 163 9.80 68.49 -8.90
N GLY A 164 8.95 67.49 -8.70
CA GLY A 164 9.34 66.09 -8.51
C GLY A 164 10.14 65.78 -7.24
N ARG A 165 10.29 66.76 -6.33
CA ARG A 165 10.83 66.53 -4.99
C ARG A 165 9.80 65.77 -4.15
N THR A 166 10.30 64.88 -3.30
CA THR A 166 9.52 64.17 -2.28
C THR A 166 9.68 64.81 -0.90
N GLN A 167 8.70 64.61 -0.01
CA GLN A 167 8.76 65.01 1.40
C GLN A 167 7.95 64.07 2.29
N GLY A 168 8.46 63.81 3.50
CA GLY A 168 7.83 62.89 4.46
C GLY A 168 8.10 61.42 4.15
N GLU A 169 7.34 60.55 4.81
CA GLU A 169 7.34 59.09 4.62
C GLU A 169 6.08 58.68 3.84
N PRO A 170 6.05 57.49 3.22
CA PRO A 170 4.81 56.91 2.68
C PRO A 170 3.68 56.84 3.73
N ALA A 171 2.43 56.95 3.29
CA ALA A 171 1.26 56.81 4.17
C ALA A 171 1.12 55.38 4.75
N GLY A 172 1.83 54.40 4.17
CA GLY A 172 1.82 53.01 4.59
C GLY A 172 0.52 52.28 4.25
N HIS A 173 0.43 51.02 4.68
CA HIS A 173 -0.74 50.18 4.44
C HIS A 173 -1.64 50.10 5.66
N ASN A 174 -2.92 50.42 5.48
CA ASN A 174 -3.96 50.25 6.50
C ASN A 174 -4.69 48.91 6.26
N TRP A 175 -4.11 47.83 6.77
CA TRP A 175 -4.56 46.45 6.56
C TRP A 175 -5.89 46.13 7.25
N LYS A 176 -6.83 45.55 6.49
CA LYS A 176 -7.95 44.78 7.04
C LYS A 176 -7.46 43.35 7.32
N ALA A 177 -7.80 42.83 8.49
CA ALA A 177 -7.44 41.47 8.89
C ALA A 177 -7.99 40.40 7.93
N ALA A 178 -7.23 39.33 7.75
CA ALA A 178 -7.57 38.20 6.89
C ALA A 178 -8.88 37.50 7.29
N THR A 179 -9.58 36.93 6.32
CA THR A 179 -10.80 36.13 6.51
C THR A 179 -10.49 34.63 6.39
N CYS A 180 -11.50 33.76 6.36
CA CYS A 180 -11.30 32.34 6.05
C CYS A 180 -10.86 32.10 4.61
N THR A 181 -11.20 33.00 3.68
CA THR A 181 -11.04 32.85 2.23
C THR A 181 -10.11 33.88 1.60
N GLU A 182 -9.85 35.00 2.27
CA GLU A 182 -9.06 36.14 1.76
C GLU A 182 -7.90 36.50 2.72
N PRO A 183 -6.72 36.89 2.20
CA PRO A 183 -5.58 37.36 2.99
C PRO A 183 -5.81 38.78 3.55
N GLU A 184 -4.85 39.32 4.31
CA GLU A 184 -4.94 40.70 4.79
C GLU A 184 -4.92 41.66 3.59
N THR A 185 -5.80 42.66 3.59
CA THR A 185 -6.03 43.51 2.41
C THR A 185 -6.01 44.99 2.79
N CYS A 186 -5.16 45.78 2.14
CA CYS A 186 -5.02 47.21 2.41
C CYS A 186 -6.29 47.96 2.00
N SER A 187 -6.90 48.65 2.96
CA SER A 187 -8.14 49.40 2.78
C SER A 187 -8.07 50.60 1.83
N VAL A 188 -6.84 51.06 1.50
CA VAL A 188 -6.59 52.24 0.65
C VAL A 188 -6.21 51.84 -0.77
N CYS A 189 -5.23 50.95 -0.96
CA CYS A 189 -4.69 50.60 -2.28
C CYS A 189 -5.10 49.20 -2.80
N GLY A 190 -5.79 48.38 -1.99
CA GLY A 190 -6.21 47.03 -2.40
C GLY A 190 -5.10 45.98 -2.50
N ALA A 191 -3.83 46.33 -2.21
CA ALA A 191 -2.75 45.36 -2.06
C ALA A 191 -3.08 44.32 -0.99
N THR A 192 -2.51 43.11 -1.10
CA THR A 192 -2.72 41.99 -0.17
C THR A 192 -1.42 41.54 0.49
N GLN A 193 -1.50 41.01 1.72
CA GLN A 193 -0.36 40.47 2.46
C GLN A 193 -0.73 39.18 3.23
N GLY A 194 0.19 38.23 3.26
CA GLY A 194 -0.01 36.93 3.90
C GLY A 194 -0.98 36.02 3.16
N SER A 195 -1.59 35.09 3.89
CA SER A 195 -2.53 34.09 3.38
C SER A 195 -3.88 34.20 4.10
N ALA A 196 -4.94 33.71 3.46
CA ALA A 196 -6.22 33.50 4.13
C ALA A 196 -6.06 32.57 5.34
N LEU A 197 -6.85 32.79 6.40
CA LEU A 197 -6.75 32.02 7.65
C LEU A 197 -7.21 30.56 7.52
N GLY A 198 -7.88 30.23 6.41
CA GLY A 198 -8.57 28.97 6.20
C GLY A 198 -9.80 28.81 7.10
N HIS A 199 -10.56 27.74 6.87
CA HIS A 199 -11.60 27.31 7.79
C HIS A 199 -11.00 26.50 8.94
N SER A 200 -11.60 26.57 10.12
CA SER A 200 -11.19 25.79 11.30
C SER A 200 -12.42 25.22 11.98
N VAL A 201 -12.54 23.90 11.95
CA VAL A 201 -13.71 23.14 12.41
C VAL A 201 -13.31 22.34 13.65
N SER A 202 -14.00 22.56 14.77
CA SER A 202 -13.72 21.88 16.04
C SER A 202 -14.42 20.53 16.17
N GLU A 203 -15.59 20.38 15.56
CA GLU A 203 -16.44 19.18 15.64
C GLU A 203 -16.93 18.81 14.24
N TRP A 204 -16.86 17.52 13.92
CA TRP A 204 -17.24 16.97 12.62
C TRP A 204 -18.38 15.95 12.78
N THR A 205 -19.41 16.08 11.95
CA THR A 205 -20.47 15.09 11.76
C THR A 205 -20.16 14.26 10.52
N VAL A 206 -20.24 12.93 10.62
CA VAL A 206 -20.09 12.04 9.46
C VAL A 206 -21.43 11.97 8.72
N ASP A 207 -21.41 12.27 7.42
CA ASP A 207 -22.56 12.18 6.52
C ASP A 207 -22.68 10.78 5.91
N THR A 208 -21.54 10.19 5.56
CA THR A 208 -21.43 8.87 4.94
C THR A 208 -20.17 8.20 5.45
N GLU A 209 -20.29 7.02 6.07
CA GLU A 209 -19.14 6.24 6.52
C GLU A 209 -18.26 5.77 5.35
N ALA A 210 -16.95 5.70 5.59
CA ALA A 210 -16.01 5.19 4.59
C ALA A 210 -16.03 3.65 4.57
N SER A 211 -15.98 3.07 3.37
CA SER A 211 -15.83 1.63 3.15
C SER A 211 -14.49 1.33 2.45
N CYS A 212 -14.16 0.05 2.28
CA CYS A 212 -13.01 -0.33 1.46
C CYS A 212 -13.22 -0.08 -0.05
N THR A 213 -14.46 0.10 -0.50
CA THR A 213 -14.80 0.41 -1.91
C THR A 213 -14.98 1.91 -2.16
N SER A 214 -15.43 2.68 -1.16
CA SER A 214 -15.86 4.08 -1.31
C SER A 214 -15.32 4.98 -0.19
N THR A 215 -14.93 6.21 -0.54
CA THR A 215 -14.61 7.26 0.44
C THR A 215 -15.87 7.70 1.17
N GLY A 216 -15.75 8.00 2.46
CA GLY A 216 -16.81 8.62 3.24
C GLY A 216 -16.85 10.14 3.06
N LEU A 217 -17.79 10.79 3.73
CA LEU A 217 -17.95 12.25 3.78
C LEU A 217 -18.25 12.70 5.20
N ARG A 218 -17.71 13.85 5.59
CA ARG A 218 -18.03 14.55 6.83
C ARG A 218 -18.22 16.05 6.59
N HIS A 219 -19.01 16.69 7.44
CA HIS A 219 -19.15 18.13 7.48
C HIS A 219 -18.99 18.69 8.89
N GLY A 220 -18.73 20.00 8.97
CA GLY A 220 -18.71 20.71 10.24
C GLY A 220 -18.70 22.22 10.02
N LYS A 221 -18.97 22.98 11.08
CA LYS A 221 -19.04 24.44 10.98
C LYS A 221 -17.69 25.08 11.30
N CYS A 222 -17.28 26.01 10.45
CA CYS A 222 -16.10 26.83 10.70
C CYS A 222 -16.36 27.73 11.93
N THR A 223 -15.53 27.59 12.95
CA THR A 223 -15.58 28.34 14.21
C THR A 223 -15.40 29.86 14.04
N ARG A 224 -14.91 30.31 12.87
CA ARG A 224 -14.63 31.71 12.55
C ARG A 224 -15.74 32.39 11.73
N CYS A 225 -16.24 31.73 10.68
CA CYS A 225 -17.23 32.30 9.74
C CYS A 225 -18.63 31.66 9.80
N GLY A 226 -18.81 30.53 10.52
CA GLY A 226 -20.09 29.82 10.63
C GLY A 226 -20.51 29.00 9.39
N GLU A 227 -19.80 29.17 8.27
CA GLU A 227 -19.97 28.38 7.04
C GLU A 227 -19.72 26.90 7.29
N THR A 228 -20.37 26.05 6.50
CA THR A 228 -20.26 24.60 6.63
C THR A 228 -19.20 24.07 5.66
N VAL A 229 -18.13 23.50 6.20
CA VAL A 229 -17.04 22.85 5.46
C VAL A 229 -17.40 21.38 5.26
N GLN A 230 -17.01 20.80 4.13
CA GLN A 230 -17.08 19.36 3.87
C GLN A 230 -15.69 18.79 3.55
N GLU A 231 -15.44 17.57 4.00
CA GLU A 231 -14.21 16.83 3.76
C GLU A 231 -14.52 15.36 3.40
N THR A 232 -13.69 14.79 2.52
CA THR A 232 -13.74 13.36 2.19
C THR A 232 -12.99 12.54 3.23
N ILE A 233 -13.63 11.48 3.74
CA ILE A 233 -12.98 10.49 4.59
C ILE A 233 -12.29 9.45 3.68
N PRO A 234 -10.97 9.20 3.82
CA PRO A 234 -10.28 8.17 3.05
C PRO A 234 -10.95 6.79 3.18
N LYS A 235 -10.81 5.95 2.15
CA LYS A 235 -11.37 4.58 2.15
C LYS A 235 -10.87 3.80 3.36
N ALA A 236 -11.75 3.02 3.98
CA ALA A 236 -11.37 2.09 5.03
C ALA A 236 -10.41 1.02 4.48
N LYS A 237 -9.56 0.47 5.34
CA LYS A 237 -8.78 -0.73 4.97
C LYS A 237 -9.72 -1.91 4.76
N HIS A 238 -9.34 -2.85 3.90
CA HIS A 238 -10.05 -4.12 3.81
C HIS A 238 -9.91 -4.92 5.11
N THR A 239 -11.00 -5.54 5.55
CA THR A 239 -11.00 -6.53 6.64
C THR A 239 -10.88 -7.93 6.02
N PRO A 240 -9.78 -8.68 6.22
CA PRO A 240 -9.66 -10.05 5.75
C PRO A 240 -10.63 -10.98 6.49
N GLY A 241 -11.23 -11.92 5.77
CA GLY A 241 -11.99 -13.04 6.35
C GLY A 241 -11.12 -14.26 6.63
N ASP A 242 -11.77 -15.42 6.68
CA ASP A 242 -11.11 -16.71 6.84
C ASP A 242 -10.33 -17.15 5.59
N TRP A 243 -9.44 -18.12 5.78
CA TRP A 243 -8.67 -18.73 4.69
C TRP A 243 -9.55 -19.72 3.92
N GLU A 244 -9.82 -19.43 2.65
CA GLU A 244 -10.43 -20.36 1.70
C GLU A 244 -9.35 -21.01 0.84
N VAL A 245 -9.42 -22.33 0.61
CA VAL A 245 -8.55 -23.00 -0.37
C VAL A 245 -9.00 -22.60 -1.78
N THR A 246 -8.06 -22.11 -2.60
CA THR A 246 -8.32 -21.71 -3.99
C THR A 246 -7.68 -22.67 -4.99
N GLU A 247 -6.63 -23.37 -4.60
CA GLU A 247 -6.00 -24.45 -5.38
C GLU A 247 -5.59 -25.57 -4.41
N GLU A 248 -6.08 -26.79 -4.63
CA GLU A 248 -5.71 -27.94 -3.81
C GLU A 248 -4.24 -28.33 -3.99
N ALA A 249 -3.62 -28.82 -2.91
CA ALA A 249 -2.31 -29.43 -2.95
C ALA A 249 -2.35 -30.75 -3.73
N LYS A 250 -1.28 -31.08 -4.45
CA LYS A 250 -1.23 -32.27 -5.32
C LYS A 250 -0.16 -33.24 -4.85
N ILE A 251 -0.52 -34.51 -4.75
CA ILE A 251 0.38 -35.61 -4.41
C ILE A 251 0.64 -36.41 -5.69
N SER A 252 1.90 -36.65 -6.03
CA SER A 252 2.29 -37.58 -7.09
C SER A 252 2.46 -39.01 -6.56
N PRO A 253 2.43 -40.04 -7.42
CA PRO A 253 2.77 -41.43 -7.04
C PRO A 253 4.14 -41.55 -6.35
N SER A 254 5.12 -40.74 -6.77
CA SER A 254 6.46 -40.64 -6.15
C SER A 254 6.45 -40.02 -4.73
N GLY A 255 5.29 -39.69 -4.17
CA GLY A 255 5.15 -39.04 -2.87
C GLY A 255 5.61 -37.58 -2.86
N THR A 256 5.67 -36.92 -4.03
CA THR A 256 6.07 -35.51 -4.12
C THR A 256 4.85 -34.62 -3.94
N ILE A 257 4.90 -33.72 -2.95
CA ILE A 257 3.81 -32.79 -2.64
C ILE A 257 4.05 -31.47 -3.38
N THR A 258 3.13 -31.10 -4.27
CA THR A 258 3.04 -29.74 -4.80
C THR A 258 2.16 -28.92 -3.85
N PRO A 259 2.65 -27.80 -3.28
CA PRO A 259 1.85 -26.95 -2.40
C PRO A 259 0.56 -26.45 -3.08
N GLY A 260 -0.53 -26.44 -2.32
CA GLY A 260 -1.77 -25.77 -2.71
C GLY A 260 -1.70 -24.26 -2.47
N LYS A 261 -2.75 -23.54 -2.84
CA LYS A 261 -2.93 -22.11 -2.54
C LYS A 261 -4.23 -21.87 -1.78
N LYS A 262 -4.17 -20.97 -0.80
CA LYS A 262 -5.31 -20.44 -0.05
C LYS A 262 -5.34 -18.91 -0.16
N ALA A 263 -6.51 -18.32 -0.06
CA ALA A 263 -6.73 -16.89 -0.13
C ALA A 263 -7.68 -16.41 0.97
N ARG A 264 -7.53 -15.15 1.39
CA ARG A 264 -8.54 -14.43 2.17
C ARG A 264 -9.22 -13.40 1.30
N LYS A 265 -10.55 -13.37 1.40
CA LYS A 265 -11.40 -12.35 0.77
C LYS A 265 -11.77 -11.30 1.81
N CYS A 266 -12.00 -10.07 1.37
CA CYS A 266 -12.49 -9.02 2.25
C CYS A 266 -13.95 -9.27 2.62
N THR A 267 -14.28 -9.33 3.91
CA THR A 267 -15.65 -9.61 4.39
C THR A 267 -16.70 -8.57 3.95
N VAL A 268 -16.25 -7.37 3.55
CA VAL A 268 -17.11 -6.25 3.13
C VAL A 268 -17.35 -6.21 1.62
N CYS A 269 -16.41 -6.70 0.79
CA CYS A 269 -16.47 -6.52 -0.67
C CYS A 269 -16.06 -7.74 -1.52
N GLY A 270 -15.70 -8.87 -0.91
CA GLY A 270 -15.33 -10.11 -1.62
C GLY A 270 -13.98 -10.10 -2.34
N GLN A 271 -13.31 -8.95 -2.48
CA GLN A 271 -11.99 -8.84 -3.11
C GLN A 271 -10.94 -9.67 -2.35
N VAL A 272 -10.09 -10.41 -3.05
CA VAL A 272 -8.93 -11.09 -2.45
C VAL A 272 -7.94 -10.05 -1.90
N VAL A 273 -7.44 -10.29 -0.70
CA VAL A 273 -6.54 -9.36 0.03
C VAL A 273 -5.25 -10.01 0.53
N GLU A 274 -5.27 -11.31 0.81
CA GLU A 274 -4.09 -12.10 1.19
C GLU A 274 -4.12 -13.43 0.44
N THR A 275 -2.95 -13.94 0.03
CA THR A 275 -2.79 -15.24 -0.64
C THR A 275 -1.52 -15.91 -0.13
N GLU A 276 -1.60 -17.21 0.16
CA GLU A 276 -0.48 -17.97 0.72
C GLU A 276 -0.47 -19.40 0.15
N SER A 277 0.71 -19.96 -0.07
CA SER A 277 0.88 -21.38 -0.40
C SER A 277 0.81 -22.24 0.86
N PHE A 278 0.22 -23.43 0.80
CA PHE A 278 0.19 -24.37 1.92
C PHE A 278 0.56 -25.79 1.51
N THR A 279 1.19 -26.54 2.41
CA THR A 279 1.39 -27.98 2.30
C THR A 279 0.51 -28.68 3.33
N PRO A 280 -0.33 -29.66 2.96
CA PRO A 280 -1.06 -30.46 3.94
C PRO A 280 -0.08 -31.29 4.77
N ASP A 281 -0.37 -31.47 6.05
CA ASP A 281 0.32 -32.46 6.88
C ASP A 281 -0.18 -33.85 6.50
N ILE A 282 0.73 -34.72 6.05
CA ILE A 282 0.43 -36.07 5.60
C ILE A 282 1.25 -37.03 6.45
N SER A 283 0.56 -37.97 7.11
CA SER A 283 1.21 -38.91 8.03
C SER A 283 2.28 -39.75 7.32
N LYS A 284 3.33 -40.12 8.06
CA LYS A 284 4.34 -41.07 7.56
C LYS A 284 3.72 -42.42 7.17
N SER A 285 2.60 -42.80 7.79
CA SER A 285 1.85 -44.02 7.45
C SER A 285 1.25 -43.92 6.04
N LYS A 286 0.53 -42.84 5.73
CA LYS A 286 0.00 -42.51 4.39
C LYS A 286 1.09 -42.49 3.31
N MET A 287 2.21 -41.85 3.60
CA MET A 287 3.36 -41.81 2.68
C MET A 287 4.04 -43.18 2.48
N ASN A 288 3.97 -44.07 3.46
CA ASN A 288 4.48 -45.44 3.35
C ASN A 288 3.49 -46.35 2.59
N ALA A 289 2.19 -46.24 2.87
CA ALA A 289 1.13 -46.95 2.15
C ALA A 289 1.16 -46.65 0.64
N LEU A 290 1.32 -45.36 0.28
CA LEU A 290 1.51 -44.91 -1.11
C LEU A 290 2.70 -45.60 -1.81
N LYS A 291 3.87 -45.59 -1.18
CA LYS A 291 5.08 -46.24 -1.73
C LYS A 291 4.94 -47.76 -1.82
N LYS A 292 4.17 -48.35 -0.91
CA LYS A 292 3.94 -49.79 -0.86
C LYS A 292 2.92 -50.22 -1.93
N ALA A 293 1.89 -49.42 -2.18
CA ALA A 293 0.97 -49.57 -3.31
C ALA A 293 1.72 -49.51 -4.66
N ASP A 294 2.53 -48.47 -4.88
CA ASP A 294 3.41 -48.33 -6.06
C ASP A 294 4.33 -49.56 -6.23
N SER A 295 4.99 -49.98 -5.16
CA SER A 295 5.83 -51.18 -5.14
C SER A 295 5.06 -52.45 -5.55
N TYR A 296 3.88 -52.72 -4.98
CA TYR A 296 3.04 -53.86 -5.37
C TYR A 296 2.67 -53.83 -6.85
N LEU A 297 2.28 -52.67 -7.37
CA LEU A 297 1.90 -52.47 -8.77
C LEU A 297 3.08 -52.55 -9.76
N SER A 298 4.32 -52.48 -9.27
CA SER A 298 5.53 -52.75 -10.06
C SER A 298 5.83 -54.25 -10.23
N TRP A 299 5.41 -55.10 -9.27
CA TRP A 299 5.64 -56.55 -9.29
C TRP A 299 4.45 -57.36 -9.81
N GLY A 300 3.23 -56.87 -9.66
CA GLY A 300 2.01 -57.60 -10.03
C GLY A 300 0.80 -56.70 -10.23
N ALA A 301 -0.26 -57.26 -10.82
CA ALA A 301 -1.52 -56.56 -11.02
C ALA A 301 -2.50 -56.83 -9.88
N PHE A 302 -3.14 -55.77 -9.42
CA PHE A 302 -4.14 -55.76 -8.34
C PHE A 302 -5.37 -54.94 -8.78
N SER A 303 -6.53 -55.28 -8.25
CA SER A 303 -7.70 -54.39 -8.22
C SER A 303 -7.47 -53.27 -7.19
N GLU A 304 -8.29 -52.21 -7.25
CA GLU A 304 -8.26 -51.15 -6.25
C GLU A 304 -8.52 -51.71 -4.84
N GLN A 305 -9.62 -52.46 -4.69
CA GLN A 305 -10.01 -53.11 -3.44
C GLN A 305 -8.96 -54.12 -2.95
N GLY A 306 -8.50 -55.02 -3.83
CA GLY A 306 -7.51 -56.04 -3.46
C GLY A 306 -6.14 -55.47 -3.11
N LEU A 307 -5.80 -54.25 -3.55
CA LEU A 307 -4.60 -53.55 -3.10
C LEU A 307 -4.79 -52.88 -1.73
N ILE A 308 -5.99 -52.35 -1.44
CA ILE A 308 -6.34 -51.83 -0.11
C ILE A 308 -6.26 -52.96 0.92
N GLU A 309 -6.95 -54.08 0.67
CA GLU A 309 -6.94 -55.28 1.52
C GLU A 309 -5.53 -55.85 1.74
N GLN A 310 -4.67 -55.81 0.72
CA GLN A 310 -3.27 -56.25 0.85
C GLN A 310 -2.45 -55.34 1.79
N LEU A 311 -2.71 -54.03 1.80
CA LEU A 311 -2.05 -53.11 2.74
C LEU A 311 -2.62 -53.24 4.16
N GLU A 312 -3.93 -53.42 4.31
CA GLU A 312 -4.56 -53.69 5.61
C GLU A 312 -4.02 -54.98 6.24
N PHE A 313 -3.84 -56.04 5.43
CA PHE A 313 -3.22 -57.30 5.87
C PHE A 313 -1.77 -57.13 6.34
N GLU A 314 -1.02 -56.17 5.78
CA GLU A 314 0.32 -55.81 6.26
C GLU A 314 0.31 -54.86 7.48
N GLY A 315 -0.87 -54.48 7.98
CA GLY A 315 -1.02 -53.67 9.19
C GLY A 315 -1.08 -52.16 8.97
N PHE A 316 -1.31 -51.69 7.75
CA PHE A 316 -1.74 -50.30 7.54
C PHE A 316 -3.19 -50.12 8.05
N SER A 317 -3.54 -48.91 8.50
CA SER A 317 -4.95 -48.60 8.77
C SER A 317 -5.73 -48.47 7.46
N GLN A 318 -7.04 -48.74 7.48
CA GLN A 318 -7.92 -48.52 6.32
C GLN A 318 -7.75 -47.11 5.72
N GLU A 319 -7.69 -46.08 6.57
CA GLU A 319 -7.51 -44.69 6.12
C GLU A 319 -6.14 -44.45 5.45
N ASP A 320 -5.08 -45.13 5.90
CA ASP A 320 -3.76 -45.05 5.27
C ASP A 320 -3.72 -45.85 3.95
N ALA A 321 -4.35 -47.03 3.92
CA ALA A 321 -4.42 -47.92 2.76
C ALA A 321 -5.24 -47.30 1.61
N GLU A 322 -6.48 -46.87 1.88
CA GLU A 322 -7.32 -46.13 0.93
C GLU A 322 -6.63 -44.87 0.40
N TRP A 323 -5.91 -44.15 1.26
CA TRP A 323 -5.16 -42.96 0.84
C TRP A 323 -3.96 -43.33 -0.06
N GLY A 324 -3.18 -44.33 0.33
CA GLY A 324 -2.03 -44.80 -0.44
C GLY A 324 -2.41 -45.29 -1.83
N VAL A 325 -3.50 -46.07 -1.91
CA VAL A 325 -4.05 -46.57 -3.17
C VAL A 325 -4.64 -45.46 -4.04
N ARG A 326 -5.34 -44.48 -3.45
CA ARG A 326 -5.90 -43.33 -4.18
C ARG A 326 -4.84 -42.48 -4.89
N TYR A 327 -3.64 -42.34 -4.30
CA TYR A 327 -2.58 -41.49 -4.84
C TYR A 327 -1.46 -42.25 -5.58
N CYS A 328 -1.50 -43.59 -5.65
CA CYS A 328 -0.48 -44.37 -6.38
C CYS A 328 -0.55 -44.22 -7.91
N GLY A 329 -1.58 -43.56 -8.45
CA GLY A 329 -1.69 -43.23 -9.87
C GLY A 329 -1.96 -44.43 -10.77
N ALA A 330 -2.53 -45.51 -10.23
CA ALA A 330 -2.92 -46.68 -11.00
C ALA A 330 -4.02 -46.36 -12.03
N ASP A 331 -3.86 -46.89 -13.24
CA ASP A 331 -4.98 -47.09 -14.16
C ASP A 331 -5.54 -48.50 -13.89
N TRP A 332 -6.71 -48.57 -13.24
CA TRP A 332 -7.34 -49.85 -12.87
C TRP A 332 -7.79 -50.69 -14.07
N ASN A 333 -8.05 -50.08 -15.22
CA ASN A 333 -8.36 -50.79 -16.46
C ASN A 333 -7.09 -51.46 -17.04
N GLU A 334 -5.95 -50.77 -16.96
CA GLU A 334 -4.64 -51.34 -17.32
C GLU A 334 -4.21 -52.44 -16.32
N GLN A 335 -4.52 -52.31 -15.03
CA GLN A 335 -4.27 -53.40 -14.07
C GLN A 335 -5.15 -54.62 -14.36
N ALA A 336 -6.43 -54.44 -14.70
CA ALA A 336 -7.29 -55.55 -15.13
C ALA A 336 -6.75 -56.24 -16.39
N TYR A 337 -6.27 -55.48 -17.38
CA TYR A 337 -5.62 -56.01 -18.58
C TYR A 337 -4.34 -56.80 -18.26
N LYS A 338 -3.45 -56.27 -17.40
CA LYS A 338 -2.25 -56.99 -16.94
C LYS A 338 -2.61 -58.29 -16.22
N LYS A 339 -3.64 -58.28 -15.38
CA LYS A 339 -4.13 -59.46 -14.65
C LYS A 339 -4.74 -60.51 -15.59
N ALA A 340 -5.55 -60.09 -16.57
CA ALA A 340 -6.10 -60.96 -17.61
C ALA A 340 -4.99 -61.70 -18.37
N ASN A 341 -3.99 -60.96 -18.87
CA ASN A 341 -2.82 -61.56 -19.52
C ASN A 341 -2.04 -62.50 -18.58
N LYS A 342 -1.93 -62.16 -17.29
CA LYS A 342 -1.24 -63.00 -16.31
C LYS A 342 -1.90 -64.35 -16.14
N TYR A 343 -3.24 -64.41 -16.06
CA TYR A 343 -3.99 -65.67 -16.08
C TYR A 343 -3.80 -66.44 -17.38
N LEU A 344 -3.89 -65.77 -18.53
CA LEU A 344 -3.73 -66.41 -19.85
C LEU A 344 -2.30 -66.92 -20.10
N SER A 345 -1.29 -66.38 -19.41
CA SER A 345 0.07 -66.93 -19.40
C SER A 345 0.23 -68.26 -18.66
N TRP A 346 -0.79 -68.66 -17.87
CA TRP A 346 -0.78 -69.85 -17.02
C TRP A 346 -1.87 -70.88 -17.38
N GLY A 347 -2.94 -70.50 -18.07
CA GLY A 347 -3.98 -71.42 -18.55
C GLY A 347 -5.00 -70.76 -19.46
N SER A 348 -5.83 -71.57 -20.14
CA SER A 348 -6.85 -71.08 -21.06
C SER A 348 -8.15 -70.74 -20.32
N PHE A 349 -8.68 -69.53 -20.56
CA PHE A 349 -10.00 -69.09 -20.10
C PHE A 349 -10.91 -68.78 -21.31
N SER A 350 -12.22 -68.73 -21.08
CA SER A 350 -13.15 -68.04 -22.00
C SER A 350 -13.28 -66.57 -21.59
N HIS A 351 -13.68 -65.69 -22.51
CA HIS A 351 -13.88 -64.26 -22.21
C HIS A 351 -14.73 -64.05 -20.96
N LYS A 352 -15.94 -64.62 -20.94
CA LYS A 352 -16.84 -64.56 -19.78
C LYS A 352 -16.19 -65.09 -18.50
N GLY A 353 -15.54 -66.26 -18.55
CA GLY A 353 -14.96 -66.88 -17.36
C GLY A 353 -13.78 -66.10 -16.78
N LEU A 354 -13.03 -65.37 -17.61
CA LEU A 354 -11.96 -64.49 -17.14
C LEU A 354 -12.51 -63.18 -16.57
N VAL A 355 -13.59 -62.63 -17.14
CA VAL A 355 -14.30 -61.47 -16.55
C VAL A 355 -14.85 -61.83 -15.17
N GLU A 356 -15.53 -62.97 -15.03
CA GLU A 356 -16.02 -63.47 -13.73
C GLU A 356 -14.88 -63.69 -12.73
N GLN A 357 -13.71 -64.17 -13.17
CA GLN A 357 -12.53 -64.36 -12.30
C GLN A 357 -11.92 -63.02 -11.82
N LEU A 358 -11.86 -61.98 -12.67
CA LEU A 358 -11.35 -60.67 -12.26
C LEU A 358 -12.34 -59.93 -11.34
N VAL A 359 -13.66 -60.07 -11.58
CA VAL A 359 -14.68 -59.53 -10.66
C VAL A 359 -14.61 -60.22 -9.29
N PHE A 360 -14.30 -61.52 -9.23
CA PHE A 360 -14.03 -62.22 -7.97
C PHE A 360 -12.78 -61.71 -7.24
N GLU A 361 -11.77 -61.21 -7.97
CA GLU A 361 -10.59 -60.53 -7.39
C GLU A 361 -10.83 -59.01 -7.11
N GLY A 362 -12.08 -58.55 -7.09
CA GLY A 362 -12.44 -57.19 -6.69
C GLY A 362 -12.24 -56.11 -7.75
N PHE A 363 -11.99 -56.47 -9.02
CA PHE A 363 -12.16 -55.51 -10.12
C PHE A 363 -13.65 -55.22 -10.34
N THR A 364 -14.00 -54.01 -10.79
CA THR A 364 -15.37 -53.74 -11.25
C THR A 364 -15.67 -54.53 -12.53
N TYR A 365 -16.96 -54.74 -12.84
CA TYR A 365 -17.33 -55.42 -14.09
C TYR A 365 -16.72 -54.72 -15.31
N ASP A 366 -16.80 -53.39 -15.37
CA ASP A 366 -16.29 -52.60 -16.50
C ASP A 366 -14.76 -52.67 -16.62
N GLN A 367 -14.03 -52.69 -15.50
CA GLN A 367 -12.58 -52.91 -15.48
C GLN A 367 -12.23 -54.31 -15.99
N ALA A 368 -12.94 -55.34 -15.52
CA ALA A 368 -12.73 -56.72 -15.93
C ALA A 368 -13.05 -56.94 -17.43
N GLU A 369 -14.19 -56.44 -17.90
CA GLU A 369 -14.62 -56.48 -19.31
C GLU A 369 -13.63 -55.73 -20.22
N TYR A 370 -13.16 -54.55 -19.82
CA TYR A 370 -12.09 -53.85 -20.51
C TYR A 370 -10.80 -54.69 -20.54
N GLY A 371 -10.37 -55.19 -19.38
CA GLY A 371 -9.13 -55.95 -19.24
C GLY A 371 -9.10 -57.19 -20.13
N VAL A 372 -10.19 -57.95 -20.16
CA VAL A 372 -10.30 -59.19 -20.95
C VAL A 372 -10.47 -58.92 -22.44
N SER A 373 -11.33 -57.98 -22.84
CA SER A 373 -11.53 -57.65 -24.27
C SER A 373 -10.26 -57.11 -24.95
N LYS A 374 -9.30 -56.57 -24.19
CA LYS A 374 -7.97 -56.20 -24.68
C LYS A 374 -7.01 -57.38 -24.89
N THR A 375 -7.26 -58.55 -24.33
CA THR A 375 -6.42 -59.76 -24.53
C THR A 375 -6.65 -60.50 -25.84
N GLY A 376 -7.75 -60.19 -26.56
CA GLY A 376 -8.11 -60.86 -27.82
C GLY A 376 -8.92 -62.16 -27.65
N LEU A 377 -9.62 -62.31 -26.52
CA LEU A 377 -10.65 -63.34 -26.28
C LEU A 377 -12.04 -62.96 -26.83
#